data_AF-A0A660Z0T2-F1
#
_entry.id   AF-A0A660Z0T2-F1
#
_cell.length_a   1.000
_cell.length_b   1.000
_cell.length_c   1.000
_cell.angle_alpha   90.00
_cell.angle_beta   90.00
_cell.angle_gamma   90.00
#
_symmetry.space_group_name_H-M   'P 1'
#
loop_
_entity.id
_entity.type
_entity.pdbx_description
1 polymer ?
#
loop_
_entity_poly.entity_id
_entity_poly.type
_entity_poly.pdbx_seq_one_letter_code
_entity_poly.pdbx_strand_id
1 'polypeptide(L)'
;TGETHPVREFTNLTFQNIGIELEWSGKGENEIGKIKTIDLDKAKSLIDYSSKRDLFSFEFTSELKTGDIVVAVDPNYYRPTEVDLLIGDAAKVEKEIGWKAETKFEDIVRLMIKSDMGKVLKRGF
;
A
#
# COMPACT_ATOMS: atom_id res chain seq x y z
N THR A 1 13.49 13.43 -1.18
CA THR A 1 12.91 13.41 -2.53
C THR A 1 11.91 14.55 -2.59
N GLY A 2 12.13 15.55 -3.43
CA GLY A 2 11.23 16.72 -3.57
C GLY A 2 9.97 16.37 -4.36
N GLU A 3 9.39 15.20 -4.05
CA GLU A 3 8.37 14.51 -4.85
C GLU A 3 7.07 14.44 -4.06
N THR A 4 5.95 14.34 -4.77
CA THR A 4 4.62 14.11 -4.19
C THR A 4 3.99 12.90 -4.88
N HIS A 5 3.27 12.09 -4.13
CA HIS A 5 2.62 10.88 -4.63
C HIS A 5 1.13 10.91 -4.27
N PRO A 6 0.22 10.68 -5.22
CA PRO A 6 -1.21 10.64 -4.94
C PRO A 6 -1.59 9.38 -4.16
N VAL A 7 -2.68 9.47 -3.39
CA VAL A 7 -3.25 8.34 -2.63
C VAL A 7 -3.55 7.14 -3.54
N ARG A 8 -3.96 7.38 -4.79
CA ARG A 8 -4.19 6.32 -5.79
C ARG A 8 -2.91 5.54 -6.10
N GLU A 9 -1.78 6.21 -6.23
CA GLU A 9 -0.50 5.54 -6.49
C GLU A 9 -0.07 4.70 -5.29
N PHE A 10 -0.14 5.26 -4.08
CA PHE A 10 0.07 4.51 -2.84
C PHE A 10 -0.79 3.24 -2.77
N THR A 11 -2.07 3.39 -3.09
CA THR A 11 -3.05 2.30 -3.08
C THR A 11 -2.67 1.24 -4.10
N ASN A 12 -2.41 1.63 -5.35
CA ASN A 12 -1.99 0.71 -6.41
C ASN A 12 -0.72 -0.04 -6.03
N LEU A 13 0.31 0.64 -5.53
CA LEU A 13 1.57 0.01 -5.12
C LEU A 13 1.36 -0.97 -3.95
N THR A 14 0.52 -0.61 -2.99
CA THR A 14 0.17 -1.49 -1.86
C THR A 14 -0.44 -2.81 -2.35
N PHE A 15 -1.51 -2.74 -3.16
CA PHE A 15 -2.19 -3.92 -3.71
C PHE A 15 -1.26 -4.71 -4.65
N GLN A 16 -0.50 -4.03 -5.50
CA GLN A 16 0.43 -4.68 -6.41
C GLN A 16 1.53 -5.44 -5.67
N ASN A 17 2.01 -4.96 -4.51
CA ASN A 17 3.02 -5.66 -3.72
C ASN A 17 2.51 -7.01 -3.16
N ILE A 18 1.20 -7.15 -2.99
CA ILE A 18 0.54 -8.41 -2.58
C ILE A 18 -0.11 -9.16 -3.75
N GLY A 19 0.20 -8.75 -4.98
CA GLY A 19 -0.25 -9.41 -6.20
C GLY A 19 -1.72 -9.18 -6.55
N ILE A 20 -2.30 -8.08 -6.10
CA ILE A 20 -3.64 -7.66 -6.51
C ILE A 20 -3.49 -6.48 -7.48
N GLU A 21 -4.03 -6.62 -8.67
CA GLU A 21 -4.16 -5.51 -9.60
C GLU A 21 -5.55 -4.88 -9.43
N LEU A 22 -5.61 -3.55 -9.36
CA LEU A 22 -6.87 -2.83 -9.28
C LEU A 22 -7.29 -2.26 -10.63
N GLU A 23 -8.58 -2.32 -10.90
CA GLU A 23 -9.26 -1.55 -11.93
C GLU A 23 -10.10 -0.45 -11.27
N TRP A 24 -9.96 0.78 -11.74
CA TRP A 24 -10.64 1.94 -11.18
C TRP A 24 -11.84 2.33 -12.04
N SER A 25 -12.94 2.70 -11.37
CA SER A 25 -14.13 3.24 -12.03
C SER A 25 -14.79 4.31 -11.17
N GLY A 26 -15.58 5.18 -11.79
CA GLY A 26 -16.18 6.34 -11.11
C GLY A 26 -15.22 7.52 -10.98
N LYS A 27 -15.66 8.55 -10.24
CA LYS A 27 -14.92 9.79 -9.95
C LYS A 27 -15.40 10.40 -8.64
N GLY A 28 -14.51 11.11 -7.93
CA GLY A 28 -14.83 11.75 -6.66
C GLY A 28 -15.34 10.74 -5.63
N GLU A 29 -16.45 11.05 -4.97
CA GLU A 29 -17.09 10.16 -3.98
C GLU A 29 -17.57 8.82 -4.56
N ASN A 30 -17.84 8.78 -5.86
CA ASN A 30 -18.27 7.56 -6.54
C ASN A 30 -17.09 6.73 -7.08
N GLU A 31 -15.85 7.13 -6.78
CA GLU A 31 -14.68 6.38 -7.18
C GLU A 31 -14.51 5.09 -6.36
N ILE A 32 -14.28 3.99 -7.08
CA ILE A 32 -14.05 2.67 -6.51
C ILE A 32 -12.88 1.96 -7.20
N GLY A 33 -12.15 1.18 -6.40
CA GLY A 33 -11.13 0.24 -6.86
C GLY A 33 -11.65 -1.19 -6.76
N LYS A 34 -11.75 -1.87 -7.90
CA LYS A 34 -12.13 -3.28 -8.00
C LYS A 34 -10.93 -4.16 -8.25
N ILE A 35 -10.95 -5.38 -7.75
CA ILE A 35 -9.95 -6.38 -8.10
C ILE A 35 -10.07 -6.71 -9.59
N LYS A 36 -9.00 -6.52 -10.33
CA LYS A 36 -8.87 -6.96 -11.72
C LYS A 36 -8.25 -8.36 -11.79
N THR A 37 -7.11 -8.55 -11.14
CA THR A 37 -6.40 -9.83 -11.08
C THR A 37 -5.87 -10.11 -9.68
N ILE A 38 -5.69 -11.39 -9.36
CA ILE A 38 -5.16 -11.87 -8.09
C ILE A 38 -4.04 -12.88 -8.37
N ASP A 39 -2.87 -12.64 -7.79
CA ASP A 39 -1.70 -13.51 -7.75
C ASP A 39 -1.09 -13.47 -6.33
N LEU A 40 -1.65 -14.27 -5.42
CA LEU A 40 -1.22 -14.28 -4.01
C LEU A 40 0.17 -14.90 -3.82
N ASP A 41 0.78 -15.50 -4.84
CA ASP A 41 2.15 -16.02 -4.71
C ASP A 41 3.15 -14.89 -4.51
N LYS A 42 2.86 -13.70 -5.04
CA LYS A 42 3.63 -12.49 -4.74
C LYS A 42 3.57 -12.12 -3.26
N ALA A 43 2.39 -12.19 -2.63
CA ALA A 43 2.25 -11.93 -1.20
C ALA A 43 2.94 -13.00 -0.34
N LYS A 44 2.80 -14.28 -0.70
CA LYS A 44 3.50 -15.38 -0.03
C LYS A 44 5.02 -15.21 -0.10
N SER A 45 5.54 -14.85 -1.27
CA SER A 45 6.97 -14.57 -1.46
C SER A 45 7.42 -13.38 -0.63
N LEU A 46 6.63 -12.30 -0.58
CA LEU A 46 6.98 -11.07 0.15
C LEU A 46 7.27 -11.31 1.64
N ILE A 47 6.49 -12.20 2.27
CA ILE A 47 6.61 -12.56 3.69
C ILE A 47 7.39 -13.85 3.95
N ASP A 48 7.91 -14.50 2.89
CA ASP A 48 8.58 -15.80 2.97
C ASP A 48 7.69 -16.87 3.62
N TYR A 49 6.44 -16.94 3.16
CA TYR A 49 5.38 -17.73 3.78
C TYR A 49 5.72 -19.22 3.85
N SER A 50 6.18 -19.80 2.74
CA SER A 50 6.47 -21.24 2.64
C SER A 50 7.56 -21.67 3.63
N SER A 51 8.64 -20.89 3.78
CA SER A 51 9.74 -21.21 4.68
C SER A 51 9.40 -20.95 6.15
N LYS A 52 8.43 -20.06 6.41
CA LYS A 52 8.01 -19.64 7.75
C LYS A 52 6.60 -20.11 8.11
N ARG A 53 6.07 -21.14 7.43
CA ARG A 53 4.67 -21.55 7.56
C ARG A 53 4.27 -21.75 9.02
N ASP A 54 5.10 -22.42 9.82
CA ASP A 54 4.83 -22.72 11.23
C ASP A 54 4.70 -21.47 12.13
N LEU A 55 5.17 -20.30 11.68
CA LEU A 55 5.02 -19.05 12.43
C LEU A 55 3.65 -18.39 12.23
N PHE A 56 2.88 -18.83 11.23
CA PHE A 56 1.59 -18.22 10.88
C PHE A 56 0.42 -19.03 11.42
N SER A 57 -0.45 -18.36 12.16
CA SER A 57 -1.66 -18.94 12.76
C SER A 57 -2.85 -18.92 11.80
N PHE A 58 -2.79 -18.07 10.76
CA PHE A 58 -3.84 -17.88 9.78
C PHE A 58 -3.38 -18.20 8.35
N GLU A 59 -4.34 -18.52 7.50
CA GLU A 59 -4.16 -18.81 6.08
C GLU A 59 -4.53 -17.59 5.22
N PHE A 60 -4.07 -17.61 3.97
CA PHE A 60 -4.53 -16.63 2.98
C PHE A 60 -6.00 -16.85 2.65
N THR A 61 -6.73 -15.75 2.45
CA THR A 61 -8.14 -15.79 2.05
C THR A 61 -8.33 -16.41 0.67
N SER A 62 -9.39 -17.20 0.51
CA SER A 62 -9.90 -17.70 -0.75
C SER A 62 -11.21 -17.01 -1.19
N GLU A 63 -11.70 -16.06 -0.39
CA GLU A 63 -12.99 -15.40 -0.60
C GLU A 63 -12.92 -14.24 -1.61
N LEU A 64 -11.73 -13.64 -1.76
CA LEU A 64 -11.50 -12.54 -2.70
C LEU A 64 -11.55 -13.05 -4.14
N LYS A 65 -12.29 -12.33 -4.99
CA LYS A 65 -12.43 -12.61 -6.42
C LYS A 65 -12.35 -11.35 -7.26
N THR A 66 -12.02 -11.53 -8.53
CA THR A 66 -12.11 -10.47 -9.54
C THR A 66 -13.51 -9.84 -9.53
N GLY A 67 -13.54 -8.51 -9.58
CA GLY A 67 -14.75 -7.70 -9.52
C GLY A 67 -15.13 -7.20 -8.13
N ASP A 68 -14.57 -7.79 -7.06
CA ASP A 68 -14.83 -7.32 -5.69
C ASP A 68 -14.33 -5.88 -5.52
N ILE A 69 -15.14 -5.04 -4.87
CA ILE A 69 -14.78 -3.67 -4.52
C ILE A 69 -13.97 -3.74 -3.22
N VAL A 70 -12.71 -3.30 -3.30
CA VAL A 70 -11.77 -3.32 -2.17
C VAL A 70 -11.30 -1.93 -1.76
N VAL A 71 -11.63 -0.91 -2.56
CA VAL A 71 -11.38 0.50 -2.24
C VAL A 71 -12.61 1.31 -2.63
N ALA A 72 -13.03 2.20 -1.75
CA ALA A 72 -14.09 3.18 -1.98
C ALA A 72 -13.74 4.49 -1.28
N VAL A 73 -14.34 5.58 -1.74
CA VAL A 73 -14.20 6.90 -1.10
C VAL A 73 -15.35 7.10 -0.12
N ASP A 74 -15.01 7.41 1.13
CA ASP A 74 -16.00 7.77 2.16
C ASP A 74 -15.89 9.28 2.45
N PRO A 75 -16.95 10.07 2.19
CA PRO A 75 -16.97 11.52 2.39
C PRO A 75 -16.66 11.94 3.83
N ASN A 76 -16.87 11.07 4.82
CA ASN A 76 -16.59 11.36 6.22
C ASN A 76 -15.09 11.59 6.51
N TYR A 77 -14.20 11.15 5.62
CA TYR A 77 -12.76 11.38 5.74
C TYR A 77 -12.29 12.68 5.06
N TYR A 78 -13.14 13.40 4.34
CA TYR A 78 -12.80 14.70 3.80
C TYR A 78 -12.57 15.71 4.91
N ARG A 79 -11.53 16.55 4.76
CA ARG A 79 -11.26 17.62 5.70
C ARG A 79 -11.82 18.93 5.17
N PRO A 80 -12.42 19.78 6.03
CA PRO A 80 -12.89 21.11 5.63
C PRO A 80 -11.80 21.99 4.99
N THR A 81 -10.55 21.71 5.31
CA THR A 81 -9.36 22.34 4.74
C THR A 81 -8.41 21.26 4.27
N GLU A 82 -8.35 21.05 2.96
CA GLU A 82 -7.35 20.18 2.35
C GLU A 82 -6.03 20.92 2.15
N VAL A 83 -4.93 20.17 2.17
CA VAL A 83 -3.61 20.70 1.82
C VAL A 83 -3.23 20.12 0.47
N ASP A 84 -3.27 20.96 -0.57
CA ASP A 84 -3.10 20.50 -1.95
C ASP A 84 -1.70 19.91 -2.23
N LEU A 85 -0.66 20.47 -1.59
CA LEU A 85 0.72 20.05 -1.83
C LEU A 85 1.60 20.31 -0.62
N LEU A 86 2.30 19.26 -0.19
CA LEU A 86 3.37 19.34 0.80
C LEU A 86 4.66 18.78 0.20
N ILE A 87 5.64 19.65 -0.01
CA ILE A 87 6.99 19.27 -0.46
C ILE A 87 8.00 19.93 0.47
N GLY A 88 8.85 19.12 1.10
CA GLY A 88 9.94 19.61 1.92
C GLY A 88 11.22 19.82 1.11
N ASP A 89 11.94 20.91 1.39
CA ASP A 89 13.30 21.15 0.89
C ASP A 89 14.32 20.79 1.98
N ALA A 90 15.11 19.73 1.71
CA ALA A 90 16.16 19.25 2.62
C ALA A 90 17.57 19.73 2.22
N ALA A 91 17.70 20.65 1.26
CA ALA A 91 19.00 21.10 0.73
C ALA A 91 19.94 21.65 1.81
N LYS A 92 19.39 22.31 2.84
CA LYS A 92 20.19 22.81 3.97
C LYS A 92 20.90 21.67 4.70
N VAL A 93 20.18 20.61 5.04
CA VAL A 93 20.73 19.48 5.82
C VAL A 93 21.67 18.64 4.96
N GLU A 94 21.35 18.46 3.68
CA GLU A 94 22.26 17.83 2.72
C GLU A 94 23.60 18.59 2.62
N LYS A 95 23.56 19.92 2.58
CA LYS A 95 24.76 20.76 2.53
C LYS A 95 25.55 20.75 3.85
N GLU A 96 24.86 20.86 4.98
CA GLU A 96 25.52 21.03 6.29
C GLU A 96 26.10 19.73 6.83
N ILE A 97 25.40 18.60 6.63
CA ILE A 97 25.78 17.32 7.24
C ILE A 97 25.76 16.13 6.26
N GLY A 98 25.56 16.36 4.95
CA GLY A 98 25.60 15.30 3.94
C GLY A 98 24.42 14.32 3.98
N TRP A 99 23.41 14.58 4.80
CA TRP A 99 22.26 13.67 4.95
C TRP A 99 21.41 13.63 3.68
N LYS A 100 21.02 12.42 3.26
CA LYS A 100 20.07 12.18 2.18
C LYS A 100 19.12 11.05 2.58
N ALA A 101 17.87 11.14 2.14
CA ALA A 101 16.93 10.03 2.32
C ALA A 101 17.32 8.85 1.43
N GLU A 102 17.52 7.67 2.03
CA GLU A 102 17.92 6.45 1.32
C GLU A 102 16.71 5.58 0.91
N THR A 103 15.64 5.62 1.70
CA THR A 103 14.42 4.86 1.46
C THR A 103 13.52 5.60 0.48
N LYS A 104 13.20 4.97 -0.66
CA LYS A 104 12.27 5.53 -1.65
C LYS A 104 10.82 5.26 -1.25
N PHE A 105 9.90 5.97 -1.90
CA PHE A 105 8.47 5.80 -1.68
C PHE A 105 8.00 4.35 -1.90
N GLU A 106 8.39 3.72 -3.01
CA GLU A 106 8.03 2.31 -3.28
C GLU A 106 8.58 1.34 -2.22
N ASP A 107 9.79 1.60 -1.72
CA ASP A 107 10.43 0.78 -0.70
C ASP A 107 9.66 0.85 0.62
N ILE A 108 9.26 2.05 1.05
CA ILE A 108 8.48 2.20 2.29
C ILE A 108 7.09 1.56 2.15
N VAL A 109 6.41 1.69 1.01
CA VAL A 109 5.13 1.02 0.74
C VAL A 109 5.29 -0.50 0.87
N ARG A 110 6.33 -1.07 0.24
CA ARG A 110 6.65 -2.49 0.31
C ARG A 110 6.94 -2.94 1.74
N LEU A 111 7.68 -2.15 2.52
CA LEU A 111 7.99 -2.45 3.93
C LEU A 111 6.73 -2.47 4.79
N MET A 112 5.85 -1.47 4.62
CA MET A 112 4.60 -1.37 5.37
C MET A 112 3.70 -2.58 5.13
N ILE A 113 3.37 -2.88 3.87
CA ILE A 113 2.45 -3.98 3.57
C ILE A 113 3.02 -5.35 3.91
N LYS A 114 4.35 -5.54 3.76
CA LYS A 114 5.03 -6.75 4.23
C LYS A 114 4.86 -6.94 5.74
N SER A 115 5.03 -5.86 6.51
CA SER A 115 4.88 -5.89 7.96
C SER A 115 3.44 -6.22 8.36
N ASP A 116 2.47 -5.55 7.76
CA ASP A 116 1.05 -5.77 8.07
C ASP A 116 0.57 -7.17 7.70
N MET A 117 0.93 -7.66 6.50
CA MET A 117 0.62 -9.05 6.10
C MET A 117 1.21 -10.07 7.07
N GLY A 118 2.48 -9.88 7.45
CA GLY A 118 3.14 -10.74 8.42
C GLY A 118 2.46 -10.69 9.80
N LYS A 119 1.99 -9.52 10.23
CA LYS A 119 1.29 -9.35 11.51
C LYS A 119 -0.07 -10.05 11.51
N VAL A 120 -0.89 -9.80 10.50
CA VAL A 120 -2.25 -10.35 10.37
C VAL A 120 -2.19 -11.88 10.31
N LEU A 121 -1.29 -12.46 9.51
CA LEU A 121 -1.19 -13.92 9.41
C LEU A 121 -0.64 -14.59 10.68
N LYS A 122 0.10 -13.86 11.51
CA LYS A 122 0.62 -14.39 12.79
C LYS A 122 -0.40 -14.31 13.91
N ARG A 123 -1.11 -13.18 14.03
CA ARG A 123 -1.88 -12.81 15.23
C ARG A 123 -3.34 -12.46 14.97
N GLY A 124 -3.78 -12.35 13.72
CA GLY A 124 -5.12 -11.90 13.35
C GLY A 124 -5.25 -10.37 13.33
N PHE A 125 -6.49 -9.90 13.23
CA PHE A 125 -6.88 -8.49 13.28
C PHE A 125 -7.14 -8.03 14.72
#